data_AF-A0A917RGH7-F1
#
_entry.id   AF-A0A917RGH7-F1
#
_cell.length_a   1.000
_cell.length_b   1.000
_cell.length_c   1.000
_cell.angle_alpha   90.00
_cell.angle_beta   90.00
_cell.angle_gamma   90.00
#
_symmetry.space_group_name_H-M   'P 1'
#
loop_
_entity.id
_entity.type
_entity.pdbx_description
1 polymer ?
#
loop_
_entity_poly.entity_id
_entity_poly.type
_entity_poly.pdbx_seq_one_letter_code
_entity_poly.pdbx_strand_id
1 'polypeptide(L)'
;MSGSKKYSISLPEDLAETVRTHVGPGGFSAYVAEALEQRVAMDKLREIVADFETDNDPLSRAEIDAARAVLRHDQRDSDGAAA
;
A
#
# COMPACT_ATOMS: atom_id res chain seq x y z
N MET A 1 13.13 0.18 20.97
CA MET A 1 12.20 1.29 21.32
C MET A 1 12.09 2.17 20.09
N SER A 2 11.11 1.94 19.22
CA SER A 2 10.88 2.85 18.09
C SER A 2 10.03 4.01 18.59
N GLY A 3 10.68 5.13 18.93
CA GLY A 3 9.99 6.36 19.32
C GLY A 3 9.48 7.12 18.09
N SER A 4 8.36 7.83 18.23
CA SER A 4 7.87 8.75 17.20
C SER A 4 8.59 10.09 17.30
N LYS A 5 9.16 10.58 16.19
CA LYS A 5 9.69 11.96 16.10
C LYS A 5 8.69 12.83 15.34
N LYS A 6 8.45 14.05 15.83
CA LYS A 6 7.55 15.01 15.17
C LYS A 6 8.28 15.69 14.02
N TYR A 7 7.65 15.69 12.85
CA TYR A 7 8.08 16.43 11.67
C TYR A 7 6.95 17.41 11.31
N SER A 8 7.31 18.66 10.98
CA SER A 8 6.35 19.67 10.55
C SER A 8 6.39 19.75 9.03
N ILE A 9 5.24 19.58 8.38
CA ILE A 9 5.09 19.66 6.92
C ILE A 9 3.89 20.56 6.60
N SER A 10 3.93 21.21 5.43
CA SER A 10 2.78 21.94 4.90
C SER A 10 1.94 20.99 4.06
N LEU A 11 0.63 21.01 4.27
CA LEU A 11 -0.36 20.26 3.51
C LEU A 11 -1.40 21.23 2.93
N PRO A 12 -1.98 20.95 1.76
CA PRO A 12 -3.17 21.67 1.30
C PRO A 12 -4.27 21.62 2.37
N GLU A 13 -4.92 22.74 2.63
CA GLU A 13 -5.94 22.87 3.67
C GLU A 13 -7.13 21.93 3.41
N ASP A 14 -7.67 21.95 2.18
CA ASP A 14 -8.75 21.04 1.73
C ASP A 14 -8.37 19.57 1.93
N LEU A 15 -7.10 19.26 1.63
CA LEU A 15 -6.32 18.09 2.03
C LEU A 15 -6.61 17.63 3.47
N ALA A 16 -6.10 18.46 4.37
CA ALA A 16 -6.09 18.16 5.80
C ALA A 16 -7.51 18.05 6.36
N GLU A 17 -8.43 18.92 5.94
CA GLU A 17 -9.80 18.92 6.46
C GLU A 17 -10.62 17.72 5.96
N THR A 18 -10.40 17.28 4.72
CA THR A 18 -10.99 16.05 4.20
C THR A 18 -10.55 14.84 5.03
N VAL A 19 -9.25 14.72 5.31
CA VAL A 19 -8.72 13.62 6.11
C VAL A 19 -9.24 13.69 7.55
N ARG A 20 -9.24 14.87 8.18
CA ARG A 20 -9.78 15.06 9.55
C ARG A 20 -11.22 14.64 9.65
N THR A 21 -12.04 14.99 8.67
CA THR A 21 -13.45 14.59 8.60
C THR A 21 -13.60 13.08 8.44
N HIS A 22 -12.74 12.46 7.64
CA HIS A 22 -12.78 11.02 7.37
C HIS A 22 -12.39 10.17 8.59
N VAL A 23 -11.33 10.56 9.31
CA VAL A 23 -10.71 9.72 10.37
C VAL A 23 -11.12 10.10 11.79
N GLY A 24 -11.73 11.28 11.97
CA GLY A 24 -12.16 11.79 13.26
C GLY A 24 -11.03 12.22 14.20
N PRO A 25 -11.37 12.54 15.46
CA PRO A 25 -10.41 13.06 16.44
C PRO A 25 -9.28 12.07 16.73
N GLY A 26 -8.03 12.52 16.65
CA GLY A 26 -6.84 11.72 16.98
C GLY A 26 -6.38 10.75 15.87
N GLY A 27 -7.18 10.51 14.82
CA GLY A 27 -6.82 9.61 13.72
C GLY A 27 -5.90 10.22 12.66
N PHE A 28 -5.74 11.54 12.64
CA PHE A 28 -5.04 12.24 11.55
C PHE A 28 -3.59 11.78 11.37
N SER A 29 -2.82 11.70 12.46
CA SER A 29 -1.42 11.29 12.39
C SER A 29 -1.23 9.83 11.98
N ALA A 30 -2.13 8.94 12.42
CA ALA A 30 -2.09 7.53 12.04
C ALA A 30 -2.39 7.36 10.54
N TYR A 31 -3.42 8.03 10.05
CA TYR A 31 -3.77 8.01 8.62
C TYR A 31 -2.63 8.51 7.73
N VAL A 32 -1.98 9.62 8.11
CA VAL A 32 -0.83 10.12 7.34
C VAL A 32 0.35 9.15 7.40
N ALA A 33 0.62 8.53 8.55
CA ALA A 33 1.67 7.53 8.68
C ALA A 33 1.41 6.32 7.79
N GLU A 34 0.22 5.74 7.84
CA GLU A 34 -0.18 4.60 7.01
C GLU A 34 -0.12 4.94 5.51
N ALA A 35 -0.59 6.13 5.12
CA ALA A 35 -0.49 6.57 3.72
C ALA A 35 0.96 6.72 3.25
N LEU A 36 1.86 7.22 4.11
CA LEU A 36 3.29 7.33 3.80
C LEU A 36 3.96 5.96 3.74
N GLU A 37 3.64 5.05 4.65
CA GLU A 37 4.15 3.67 4.63
C GLU A 37 3.72 2.94 3.36
N GLN A 38 2.44 3.02 3.00
CA GLN A 38 1.91 2.47 1.77
C GLN A 38 2.61 3.10 0.55
N ARG A 39 2.85 4.41 0.56
CA ARG A 39 3.51 5.09 -0.56
C ARG A 39 4.95 4.63 -0.73
N VAL A 40 5.72 4.55 0.35
CA VAL A 40 7.10 4.05 0.33
C VAL A 40 7.14 2.59 -0.14
N ALA A 41 6.22 1.75 0.31
CA ALA A 41 6.13 0.36 -0.14
C ALA A 41 5.87 0.27 -1.66
N MET A 42 4.95 1.09 -2.18
CA MET A 42 4.63 1.12 -3.62
C MET A 42 5.76 1.70 -4.47
N ASP A 43 6.50 2.70 -3.98
CA ASP A 43 7.64 3.25 -4.69
C ASP A 43 8.78 2.21 -4.78
N LYS A 44 9.08 1.46 -3.70
CA LYS A 44 10.01 0.32 -3.74
C LYS A 44 9.54 -0.80 -4.66
N LEU A 45 8.23 -1.10 -4.66
CA LEU A 45 7.68 -2.09 -5.58
C LEU A 45 7.88 -1.67 -7.03
N ARG A 46 7.70 -0.38 -7.35
CA ARG A 46 7.95 0.16 -8.69
C ARG A 46 9.40 -0.01 -9.10
N GLU A 47 10.36 0.20 -8.19
CA GLU A 47 11.78 -0.05 -8.46
C GLU A 47 12.03 -1.51 -8.85
N ILE A 48 11.50 -2.46 -8.07
CA ILE A 48 11.63 -3.90 -8.36
C ILE A 48 11.02 -4.26 -9.72
N VAL A 49 9.85 -3.70 -10.06
CA VAL A 49 9.21 -3.95 -11.36
C VAL A 49 10.05 -3.38 -12.50
N ALA A 50 10.59 -2.17 -12.35
CA ALA A 50 11.44 -1.56 -13.37
C ALA A 50 12.74 -2.35 -13.60
N ASP A 51 13.34 -2.88 -12.54
CA ASP A 51 14.50 -3.78 -12.64
C ASP A 51 14.11 -5.08 -13.37
N PHE A 52 12.95 -5.66 -13.07
CA PHE A 52 12.47 -6.86 -13.77
C PHE A 52 12.24 -6.62 -15.27
N GLU A 53 11.60 -5.51 -15.63
CA GLU A 53 11.30 -5.13 -17.02
C GLU A 53 12.57 -4.77 -17.83
N THR A 54 13.72 -4.57 -17.18
CA THR A 54 14.99 -4.35 -17.89
C THR A 54 15.46 -5.62 -18.61
N ASP A 55 15.24 -6.78 -17.98
CA ASP A 55 15.71 -8.08 -18.49
C ASP A 55 14.57 -8.94 -19.08
N ASN A 56 13.32 -8.58 -18.84
CA ASN A 56 12.14 -9.36 -19.19
C ASN A 56 11.10 -8.51 -19.93
N ASP A 57 10.37 -9.13 -20.86
CA ASP A 57 9.23 -8.48 -21.50
C ASP A 57 8.10 -8.23 -20.49
N PRO A 58 7.23 -7.21 -20.73
CA PRO A 58 6.07 -6.95 -19.88
C PRO A 58 5.16 -8.18 -19.78
N LEU A 59 4.66 -8.44 -18.57
CA LEU A 59 3.75 -9.56 -18.32
C LEU A 59 2.48 -9.42 -19.16
N SER A 60 2.11 -10.50 -19.86
CA SER A 60 0.88 -10.54 -20.62
C SER A 60 -0.33 -10.57 -19.69
N ARG A 61 -1.49 -10.13 -20.21
CA ARG A 61 -2.74 -10.16 -19.45
C ARG A 61 -3.11 -11.56 -18.98
N ALA A 62 -2.82 -12.58 -19.80
CA ALA A 62 -3.08 -13.97 -19.47
C ALA A 62 -2.22 -14.46 -18.29
N GLU A 63 -0.94 -14.09 -18.25
CA GLU A 63 -0.04 -14.42 -17.14
C GLU A 63 -0.47 -13.73 -15.84
N ILE A 64 -0.87 -12.45 -15.92
CA ILE A 64 -1.39 -11.70 -14.78
C ILE A 64 -2.66 -12.36 -14.24
N ASP A 65 -3.60 -12.74 -15.12
CA ASP A 65 -4.87 -13.32 -14.69
C ASP A 65 -4.68 -14.74 -14.12
N ALA A 66 -3.73 -15.51 -14.64
CA ALA A 66 -3.31 -16.80 -14.07
C ALA A 66 -2.68 -16.62 -12.67
N ALA A 67 -1.74 -15.69 -12.50
CA ALA A 67 -1.13 -15.39 -11.20
C ALA A 67 -2.18 -14.94 -10.16
N ARG A 68 -3.13 -14.08 -10.57
CA ARG A 68 -4.25 -13.66 -9.70
C ARG A 68 -5.15 -14.83 -9.31
N ALA A 69 -5.34 -15.82 -10.19
CA ALA A 69 -6.14 -16.99 -9.86
C ALA A 69 -5.48 -17.84 -8.76
N VAL A 70 -4.15 -17.99 -8.80
CA VAL A 70 -3.36 -18.68 -7.77
C VAL A 70 -3.48 -17.95 -6.43
N LEU A 71 -3.20 -16.64 -6.39
CA LEU A 71 -3.27 -15.86 -5.15
C LEU A 71 -4.65 -15.89 -4.48
N ARG A 72 -5.73 -15.86 -5.29
CA ARG A 72 -7.11 -15.99 -4.76
C ARG A 72 -7.40 -17.39 -4.22
N HIS A 73 -6.75 -18.42 -4.75
CA HIS A 73 -6.92 -19.79 -4.29
C HIS A 73 -6.28 -19.97 -2.89
N ASP A 74 -5.04 -19.52 -2.72
CA ASP A 74 -4.33 -19.57 -1.43
C ASP A 74 -5.09 -18.80 -0.33
N GLN A 75 -5.75 -17.70 -0.67
CA GLN A 75 -6.57 -16.94 0.27
C GLN A 75 -7.83 -17.71 0.71
N ARG A 76 -8.46 -18.48 -0.18
CA ARG A 76 -9.61 -19.34 0.17
C ARG A 76 -9.19 -20.52 1.04
N ASP A 77 -8.03 -21.11 0.78
CA ASP A 77 -7.51 -22.24 1.56
C ASP A 77 -7.11 -21.81 2.98
N SER A 78 -6.61 -20.59 3.15
CA SER A 78 -6.25 -20.02 4.46
C SER A 78 -7.47 -19.58 5.28
N ASP A 79 -8.51 -19.02 4.65
CA ASP A 79 -9.78 -18.67 5.31
C ASP A 79 -10.57 -19.92 5.75
N GLY A 80 -10.40 -21.06 5.07
CA GLY A 80 -11.03 -22.33 5.43
C GLY A 80 -10.40 -23.06 6.62
N ALA A 81 -9.20 -22.65 7.05
CA ALA A 81 -8.47 -23.27 8.17
C ALA A 81 -8.73 -22.57 9.53
N ALA A 82 -9.53 -21.50 9.55
CA ALA A 82 -9.85 -20.72 10.75
C ALA A 82 -11.30 -20.92 11.27
N ALA A 83 -11.95 -22.04 10.94
CA ALA A 83 -13.32 -22.37 11.34
C ALA A 83 -13.37 -23.50 12.40
#